data_AF-A0A432VBI8-F1
#
_entry.id   AF-A0A432VBI8-F1
#
_cell.length_a   1.000
_cell.length_b   1.000
_cell.length_c   1.000
_cell.angle_alpha   90.00
_cell.angle_beta   90.00
_cell.angle_gamma   90.00
#
_symmetry.space_group_name_H-M   'P 1'
#
loop_
_entity.id
_entity.type
_entity.pdbx_description
1 polymer ?
#
loop_
_entity_poly.entity_id
_entity_poly.type
_entity_poly.pdbx_seq_one_letter_code
_entity_poly.pdbx_strand_id
1 'polypeptide(L)'
;MGCECALWRLQDVREWSRIRRVRPERLSRDQGGGRLRSRLIFRHAVIRERFRRSTPRRAWNSFQQGAKIMLNGINLDGLNSAKQAITALPEAGIARYGVELDWQGGVKMIAKTLPMSVGTDKIERNFTWTIDEPPQLLGSSTGPTPQEYLMSGVGACIMVGFVVNAAIEGVALEKLSVRMSGNLDLAGFLNLRPDAEIKMGGLSYEINVTANAPQATLDKIAEKAFAFSPNAMTVVHGIPVSGKMTVVRPVTDAVGVK
;
A
#
# COMPACT_ATOMS: atom_id res chain seq x y z
N MET A 1 -42.23 16.64 -5.75
CA MET A 1 -41.82 17.08 -4.40
C MET A 1 -41.69 15.84 -3.54
N GLY A 2 -40.50 15.61 -2.96
CA GLY A 2 -40.25 14.66 -1.86
C GLY A 2 -39.93 13.22 -2.25
N CYS A 3 -38.66 12.92 -2.57
CA CYS A 3 -38.09 11.58 -2.37
C CYS A 3 -37.37 11.59 -1.01
N GLU A 4 -37.90 10.84 -0.05
CA GLU A 4 -37.22 10.56 1.23
C GLU A 4 -36.07 9.58 0.98
N CYS A 5 -34.85 10.03 1.25
CA CYS A 5 -33.64 9.22 1.23
C CYS A 5 -33.46 8.63 2.63
N ALA A 6 -33.51 7.31 2.73
CA ALA A 6 -33.42 6.58 4.00
C ALA A 6 -32.03 6.74 4.64
N LEU A 7 -32.01 7.44 5.77
CA LEU A 7 -30.92 7.48 6.75
C LEU A 7 -30.84 6.14 7.48
N TRP A 8 -29.73 5.40 7.34
CA TRP A 8 -29.43 4.27 8.21
C TRP A 8 -28.31 4.61 9.21
N ARG A 9 -28.64 4.43 10.49
CA ARG A 9 -27.79 4.68 11.66
C ARG A 9 -26.71 3.62 11.81
N LEU A 10 -25.49 4.10 12.05
CA LEU A 10 -24.31 3.35 12.52
C LEU A 10 -24.48 2.87 13.97
N GLN A 11 -25.22 1.78 14.19
CA GLN A 11 -25.24 1.08 15.47
C GLN A 11 -25.21 -0.43 15.22
N ASP A 12 -24.02 -1.00 15.02
CA ASP A 12 -23.69 -2.40 15.36
C ASP A 12 -22.24 -2.77 14.97
N VAL A 13 -21.25 -2.13 15.62
CA VAL A 13 -19.83 -2.52 15.51
C VAL A 13 -19.16 -2.62 16.88
N ARG A 14 -19.88 -3.14 17.89
CA ARG A 14 -19.34 -3.37 19.24
C ARG A 14 -19.41 -4.83 19.64
N GLU A 15 -18.71 -5.72 18.93
CA GLU A 15 -18.55 -7.08 19.46
C GLU A 15 -17.30 -7.85 19.02
N TRP A 16 -16.19 -7.18 18.74
CA TRP A 16 -14.92 -7.88 18.44
C TRP A 16 -13.73 -7.20 19.14
N SER A 17 -13.58 -7.42 20.45
CA SER A 17 -12.36 -7.03 21.19
C SER A 17 -12.05 -7.95 22.37
N ARG A 18 -11.62 -9.19 22.10
CA ARG A 18 -10.89 -10.02 23.08
C ARG A 18 -9.83 -10.89 22.41
N ILE A 19 -8.64 -10.33 22.18
CA ILE A 19 -7.41 -11.14 22.07
C ILE A 19 -6.33 -10.52 22.96
N ARG A 20 -5.80 -11.36 23.86
CA ARG A 20 -4.88 -11.04 24.95
C ARG A 20 -3.48 -10.70 24.43
N ARG A 21 -2.84 -9.68 25.01
CA ARG A 21 -1.40 -9.38 24.81
C ARG A 21 -0.54 -10.45 25.50
N VAL A 22 0.38 -11.08 24.76
CA VAL A 22 1.43 -11.94 25.31
C VAL A 22 2.67 -11.08 25.60
N ARG A 23 3.24 -11.19 26.82
CA ARG A 23 4.49 -10.52 27.22
C ARG A 23 5.71 -11.34 26.76
N PRO A 24 6.86 -10.73 26.42
CA PRO A 24 8.08 -11.48 26.12
C PRO A 24 8.84 -11.88 27.39
N GLU A 25 9.29 -13.14 27.45
CA GLU A 25 10.16 -13.70 28.48
C GLU A 25 11.63 -13.26 28.35
N ARG A 26 12.32 -13.16 29.49
CA ARG A 26 13.73 -12.81 29.62
C ARG A 26 14.62 -14.01 29.29
N LEU A 27 15.63 -13.81 28.44
CA LEU A 27 16.73 -14.75 28.27
C LEU A 27 17.81 -14.52 29.34
N SER A 28 18.13 -15.56 30.10
CA SER A 28 19.22 -15.61 31.08
C SER A 28 20.57 -15.88 30.43
N ARG A 29 21.61 -15.26 31.01
CA ARG A 29 23.04 -15.47 30.70
C ARG A 29 23.47 -16.90 31.05
N ASP A 30 24.37 -17.46 30.27
CA ASP A 30 25.32 -18.46 30.76
C ASP A 30 26.74 -18.17 30.25
N GLN A 31 27.73 -18.42 31.12
CA GLN A 31 29.15 -18.14 30.94
C GLN A 31 29.95 -19.43 30.75
N GLY A 32 31.05 -19.33 29.98
CA GLY A 32 32.15 -20.31 29.93
C GLY A 32 32.53 -20.59 28.47
N GLY A 33 33.74 -20.36 27.96
CA GLY A 33 35.05 -20.24 28.57
C GLY A 33 35.95 -21.32 27.97
N GLY A 34 36.83 -20.97 27.01
CA GLY A 34 37.84 -21.90 26.48
C GLY A 34 38.47 -21.48 25.14
N ARG A 35 39.69 -20.93 25.20
CA ARG A 35 40.57 -20.65 24.04
C ARG A 35 41.27 -21.94 23.59
N LEU A 36 41.61 -22.04 22.30
CA LEU A 36 42.99 -22.23 21.82
C LEU A 36 43.10 -22.09 20.29
N ARG A 37 44.30 -21.71 19.85
CA ARG A 37 44.70 -21.17 18.54
C ARG A 37 45.07 -22.26 17.54
N SER A 38 44.89 -22.03 16.22
CA SER A 38 45.99 -22.07 15.22
C SER A 38 45.54 -21.94 13.75
N ARG A 39 46.11 -20.92 13.08
CA ARG A 39 46.56 -20.77 11.68
C ARG A 39 46.01 -21.66 10.53
N LEU A 40 45.46 -20.95 9.54
CA LEU A 40 45.79 -20.95 8.09
C LEU A 40 46.39 -22.22 7.45
N ILE A 41 45.73 -22.76 6.42
CA ILE A 41 46.11 -22.79 4.99
C ILE A 41 45.13 -23.74 4.27
N PHE A 42 44.29 -23.22 3.36
CA PHE A 42 43.65 -24.03 2.32
C PHE A 42 44.21 -23.61 0.98
N ARG A 43 44.96 -24.52 0.33
CA ARG A 43 45.40 -24.41 -1.05
C ARG A 43 44.87 -25.62 -1.82
N HIS A 44 44.18 -25.31 -2.91
CA HIS A 44 43.96 -26.08 -4.14
C HIS A 44 43.27 -27.46 -4.03
N ALA A 45 42.10 -27.58 -4.66
CA ALA A 45 42.00 -28.28 -5.94
C ALA A 45 40.63 -28.03 -6.57
N VAL A 46 40.66 -27.45 -7.77
CA VAL A 46 39.53 -27.29 -8.68
C VAL A 46 39.20 -28.67 -9.26
N ILE A 47 37.97 -29.14 -9.08
CA ILE A 47 37.38 -30.15 -9.97
C ILE A 47 36.21 -29.48 -10.68
N ARG A 48 36.45 -29.19 -11.97
CA ARG A 48 35.44 -28.75 -12.92
C ARG A 48 34.53 -29.92 -13.24
N GLU A 49 33.30 -29.88 -12.77
CA GLU A 49 32.25 -30.77 -13.28
C GLU A 49 31.21 -29.97 -14.06
N ARG A 50 31.12 -30.34 -15.33
CA ARG A 50 30.45 -29.63 -16.42
C ARG A 50 28.97 -29.98 -16.41
N PHE A 51 28.20 -29.41 -15.48
CA PHE A 51 26.74 -29.51 -15.53
C PHE A 51 26.19 -28.61 -16.65
N ARG A 52 25.92 -29.21 -17.82
CA ARG A 52 25.00 -28.65 -18.82
C ARG A 52 23.61 -28.53 -18.18
N ARG A 53 23.27 -27.36 -17.65
CA ARG A 53 21.89 -27.00 -17.33
C ARG A 53 21.17 -26.65 -18.64
N SER A 54 20.51 -27.62 -19.26
CA SER A 54 19.38 -27.34 -20.14
C SER A 54 18.27 -26.76 -19.28
N THR A 55 18.16 -25.43 -19.25
CA THR A 55 17.03 -24.74 -18.64
C THR A 55 15.77 -25.04 -19.44
N PRO A 56 14.65 -25.49 -18.82
CA PRO A 56 13.37 -25.54 -19.51
C PRO A 56 12.76 -24.12 -19.53
N ARG A 57 13.40 -23.19 -20.24
CA ARG A 57 12.87 -21.85 -20.52
C ARG A 57 11.68 -21.87 -21.49
N ARG A 58 11.31 -23.05 -22.00
CA ARG A 58 10.24 -23.25 -22.99
C ARG A 58 8.89 -23.64 -22.40
N ALA A 59 8.78 -24.01 -21.12
CA ALA A 59 7.52 -24.43 -20.52
C ALA A 59 6.59 -23.27 -20.10
N TRP A 60 7.12 -22.04 -20.01
CA TRP A 60 6.33 -20.84 -19.65
C TRP A 60 5.72 -20.11 -20.86
N ASN A 61 6.15 -20.41 -22.09
CA ASN A 61 5.74 -19.68 -23.30
C ASN A 61 4.70 -20.43 -24.17
N SER A 62 4.22 -21.60 -23.76
CA SER A 62 3.27 -22.41 -24.55
C SER A 62 1.84 -22.47 -23.98
N PHE A 63 1.48 -21.59 -23.03
CA PHE A 63 0.11 -21.47 -22.49
C PHE A 63 -0.59 -20.14 -22.84
N GLN A 64 -0.04 -19.33 -23.76
CA GLN A 64 -0.58 -17.99 -24.09
C GLN A 64 -1.21 -17.87 -25.50
N GLN A 65 -1.85 -18.92 -26.02
CA GLN A 65 -2.57 -18.86 -27.31
C GLN A 65 -4.06 -19.23 -27.22
N GLY A 66 -4.71 -18.92 -26.09
CA GLY A 66 -6.17 -18.72 -26.03
C GLY A 66 -6.47 -17.22 -26.04
N ALA A 67 -7.55 -16.79 -26.69
CA ALA A 67 -7.95 -15.40 -26.73
C ALA A 67 -8.18 -14.89 -25.29
N LYS A 68 -7.27 -14.03 -24.80
CA LYS A 68 -7.41 -13.40 -23.48
C LYS A 68 -8.69 -12.57 -23.48
N ILE A 69 -9.65 -12.89 -22.61
CA ILE A 69 -10.84 -12.04 -22.47
C ILE A 69 -10.42 -10.75 -21.78
N MET A 70 -10.28 -9.69 -22.58
CA MET A 70 -9.90 -8.35 -22.14
C MET A 70 -11.13 -7.46 -22.08
N LEU A 71 -11.47 -6.94 -20.90
CA LEU A 71 -12.53 -5.93 -20.74
C LEU A 71 -12.06 -4.81 -19.84
N ASN A 72 -12.24 -3.55 -20.27
CA ASN A 72 -11.72 -2.36 -19.58
C ASN A 72 -10.20 -2.42 -19.30
N GLY A 73 -9.44 -3.13 -20.16
CA GLY A 73 -8.01 -3.37 -19.96
C GLY A 73 -7.66 -4.45 -18.93
N ILE A 74 -8.66 -5.14 -18.36
CA ILE A 74 -8.47 -6.23 -17.39
C ILE A 74 -8.49 -7.58 -18.11
N ASN A 75 -7.46 -8.40 -17.87
CA ASN A 75 -7.39 -9.80 -18.31
C ASN A 75 -8.21 -10.68 -17.34
N LEU A 76 -9.42 -11.07 -17.74
CA LEU A 76 -10.31 -11.85 -16.88
C LEU A 76 -9.80 -13.27 -16.61
N ASP A 77 -9.14 -13.89 -17.58
CA ASP A 77 -8.53 -15.22 -17.40
C ASP A 77 -7.37 -15.16 -16.40
N GLY A 78 -6.57 -14.10 -16.48
CA GLY A 78 -5.48 -13.83 -15.54
C GLY A 78 -6.00 -13.58 -14.12
N LEU A 79 -7.08 -12.82 -13.99
CA LEU A 79 -7.73 -12.58 -12.70
C LEU A 79 -8.28 -13.88 -12.09
N ASN A 80 -8.94 -14.72 -12.88
CA ASN A 80 -9.44 -16.01 -12.43
C ASN A 80 -8.31 -16.97 -12.04
N SER A 81 -7.23 -16.99 -12.80
CA SER A 81 -6.02 -17.76 -12.48
C SER A 81 -5.40 -17.30 -11.15
N ALA A 82 -5.33 -15.99 -10.91
CA ALA A 82 -4.86 -15.44 -9.64
C ALA A 82 -5.77 -15.86 -8.47
N LYS A 83 -7.10 -15.80 -8.64
CA LYS A 83 -8.06 -16.28 -7.62
C LYS A 83 -7.86 -17.76 -7.28
N GLN A 84 -7.63 -18.61 -8.29
CA GLN A 84 -7.38 -20.03 -8.09
C GLN A 84 -6.06 -20.27 -7.36
N ALA A 85 -4.98 -19.58 -7.77
CA ALA A 85 -3.68 -19.67 -7.11
C ALA A 85 -3.75 -19.25 -5.63
N ILE A 86 -4.44 -18.14 -5.33
CA ILE A 86 -4.61 -17.64 -3.96
C ILE A 86 -5.51 -18.59 -3.14
N THR A 87 -6.56 -19.16 -3.74
CA THR A 87 -7.41 -20.16 -3.07
C THR A 87 -6.60 -21.41 -2.69
N ALA A 88 -5.73 -21.87 -3.58
CA ALA A 88 -4.88 -23.04 -3.33
C ALA A 88 -3.74 -22.73 -2.36
N LEU A 89 -3.19 -21.52 -2.40
CA LEU A 89 -2.03 -21.08 -1.64
C LEU A 89 -2.23 -19.64 -1.13
N PRO A 90 -2.87 -19.44 0.04
CA PRO A 90 -3.25 -18.12 0.52
C PRO A 90 -2.09 -17.10 0.60
N GLU A 91 -0.88 -17.56 0.91
CA GLU A 91 0.31 -16.70 0.99
C GLU A 91 0.70 -16.09 -0.36
N ALA A 92 0.31 -16.70 -1.49
CA ALA A 92 0.52 -16.16 -2.83
C ALA A 92 -0.24 -14.84 -3.03
N GLY A 93 -1.29 -14.60 -2.24
CA GLY A 93 -2.08 -13.37 -2.27
C GLY A 93 -1.52 -12.25 -1.39
N ILE A 94 -0.46 -12.49 -0.60
CA ILE A 94 0.05 -11.48 0.32
C ILE A 94 0.95 -10.51 -0.43
N ALA A 95 0.48 -9.27 -0.57
CA ALA A 95 1.26 -8.18 -1.12
C ALA A 95 1.99 -7.38 -0.03
N ARG A 96 3.19 -6.90 -0.34
CA ARG A 96 4.00 -6.01 0.52
C ARG A 96 4.43 -4.79 -0.27
N TYR A 97 4.30 -3.63 0.35
CA TYR A 97 4.56 -2.34 -0.25
C TYR A 97 5.45 -1.51 0.67
N GLY A 98 6.10 -0.50 0.10
CA GLY A 98 6.87 0.46 0.89
C GLY A 98 7.24 1.69 0.07
N VAL A 99 7.48 2.77 0.77
CA VAL A 99 8.01 4.03 0.22
C VAL A 99 9.11 4.53 1.15
N GLU A 100 10.08 5.22 0.57
CA GLU A 100 11.11 5.96 1.29
C GLU A 100 10.96 7.45 0.93
N LEU A 101 11.14 8.33 1.93
CA LEU A 101 11.00 9.77 1.77
C LEU A 101 12.29 10.46 2.18
N ASP A 102 12.81 11.27 1.27
CA ASP A 102 14.04 12.05 1.43
C ASP A 102 13.67 13.52 1.61
N TRP A 103 13.98 14.09 2.79
CA TRP A 103 13.73 15.50 3.11
C TRP A 103 14.54 16.42 2.19
N GLN A 104 13.91 17.48 1.69
CA GLN A 104 14.53 18.43 0.76
C GLN A 104 14.65 19.85 1.33
N GLY A 105 14.40 20.05 2.62
CA GLY A 105 14.29 21.37 3.25
C GLY A 105 12.84 21.82 3.42
N GLY A 106 12.59 22.61 4.46
CA GLY A 106 11.23 23.08 4.80
C GLY A 106 10.24 21.91 4.98
N VAL A 107 9.04 22.06 4.42
CA VAL A 107 7.97 21.06 4.39
C VAL A 107 7.96 20.20 3.11
N LYS A 108 9.06 20.21 2.36
CA LYS A 108 9.19 19.50 1.08
C LYS A 108 9.98 18.20 1.23
N MET A 109 9.55 17.18 0.49
CA MET A 109 10.24 15.90 0.38
C MET A 109 10.08 15.26 -1.00
N ILE A 110 11.03 14.40 -1.37
CA ILE A 110 10.90 13.47 -2.50
C ILE A 110 10.60 12.09 -1.94
N ALA A 111 9.50 11.49 -2.38
CA ALA A 111 9.18 10.10 -2.10
C ALA A 111 9.61 9.21 -3.26
N LYS A 112 10.01 7.98 -2.95
CA LYS A 112 10.29 6.92 -3.92
C LYS A 112 9.69 5.60 -3.49
N THR A 113 9.26 4.79 -4.46
CA THR A 113 8.82 3.42 -4.18
C THR A 113 9.97 2.54 -3.73
N LEU A 114 9.75 1.73 -2.70
CA LEU A 114 10.57 0.54 -2.44
C LEU A 114 10.10 -0.62 -3.34
N PRO A 115 10.92 -1.67 -3.53
CA PRO A 115 10.47 -2.89 -4.18
C PRO A 115 9.23 -3.45 -3.48
N MET A 116 8.27 -3.91 -4.27
CA MET A 116 7.06 -4.56 -3.74
C MET A 116 7.16 -6.08 -3.95
N SER A 117 6.34 -6.83 -3.22
CA SER A 117 6.18 -8.26 -3.46
C SER A 117 4.71 -8.67 -3.52
N VAL A 118 4.40 -9.74 -4.25
CA VAL A 118 3.11 -10.44 -4.20
C VAL A 118 3.42 -11.93 -4.13
N GLY A 119 3.08 -12.58 -3.02
CA GLY A 119 3.59 -13.92 -2.74
C GLY A 119 5.12 -13.93 -2.77
N THR A 120 5.70 -14.82 -3.57
CA THR A 120 7.15 -14.94 -3.78
C THR A 120 7.71 -14.02 -4.85
N ASP A 121 6.85 -13.37 -5.64
CA ASP A 121 7.29 -12.54 -6.75
C ASP A 121 7.80 -11.20 -6.23
N LYS A 122 9.04 -10.87 -6.59
CA LYS A 122 9.65 -9.56 -6.31
C LYS A 122 9.46 -8.66 -7.53
N ILE A 123 8.93 -7.46 -7.31
CA ILE A 123 8.63 -6.49 -8.35
C ILE A 123 9.43 -5.23 -8.04
N GLU A 124 10.42 -4.95 -8.89
CA GLU A 124 11.20 -3.72 -8.81
C GLU A 124 10.32 -2.51 -9.19
N ARG A 125 10.53 -1.40 -8.50
CA ARG A 125 9.76 -0.16 -8.65
C ARG A 125 10.73 1.02 -8.70
N ASN A 126 10.55 1.91 -9.68
CA ASN A 126 11.41 3.08 -9.86
C ASN A 126 10.57 4.34 -10.11
N PHE A 127 9.61 4.60 -9.22
CA PHE A 127 8.76 5.78 -9.28
C PHE A 127 9.16 6.75 -8.17
N THR A 128 9.20 8.03 -8.51
CA THR A 128 9.49 9.14 -7.59
C THR A 128 8.48 10.25 -7.75
N TRP A 129 8.13 10.94 -6.66
CA TRP A 129 7.26 12.11 -6.69
C TRP A 129 7.59 13.10 -5.59
N THR A 130 7.21 14.35 -5.81
CA THR A 130 7.37 15.45 -4.85
C THR A 130 6.14 15.54 -3.96
N ILE A 131 6.36 15.72 -2.67
CA ILE A 131 5.34 16.11 -1.70
C ILE A 131 5.74 17.48 -1.17
N ASP A 132 4.79 18.40 -1.13
CA ASP A 132 5.00 19.78 -0.67
C ASP A 132 3.68 20.32 -0.12
N GLU A 133 3.74 21.50 0.47
CA GLU A 133 2.58 22.20 0.99
C GLU A 133 2.37 23.53 0.24
N PRO A 134 1.18 24.14 0.30
CA PRO A 134 0.99 25.50 -0.20
C PRO A 134 1.68 26.55 0.69
N PRO A 135 1.88 27.79 0.21
CA PRO A 135 2.49 28.87 1.00
C PRO A 135 1.80 29.13 2.35
N GLN A 136 0.48 28.96 2.43
CA GLN A 136 -0.30 29.08 3.66
C GLN A 136 0.09 28.05 4.72
N LEU A 137 0.71 26.95 4.30
CA LEU A 137 1.23 25.86 5.12
C LEU A 137 2.77 25.76 5.00
N LEU A 138 3.42 26.91 4.72
CA LEU A 138 4.87 27.09 4.72
C LEU A 138 5.62 26.35 3.60
N GLY A 139 4.92 25.87 2.57
CA GLY A 139 5.51 25.23 1.40
C GLY A 139 5.58 26.14 0.17
N SER A 140 5.87 25.54 -0.98
CA SER A 140 6.05 26.25 -2.26
C SER A 140 5.10 25.78 -3.36
N SER A 141 4.09 24.96 -3.04
CA SER A 141 3.16 24.37 -4.02
C SER A 141 3.87 23.64 -5.17
N THR A 142 5.01 23.00 -4.91
CA THR A 142 5.79 22.27 -5.95
C THR A 142 5.42 20.80 -6.07
N GLY A 143 4.49 20.32 -5.24
CA GLY A 143 3.88 19.00 -5.29
C GLY A 143 2.57 19.00 -4.49
N PRO A 144 1.75 17.94 -4.61
CA PRO A 144 0.56 17.78 -3.79
C PRO A 144 0.88 17.66 -2.31
N THR A 145 -0.09 18.06 -1.48
CA THR A 145 -0.07 17.92 -0.03
C THR A 145 -0.13 16.44 0.40
N PRO A 146 0.36 16.09 1.60
CA PRO A 146 0.17 14.75 2.16
C PRO A 146 -1.30 14.29 2.16
N GLN A 147 -2.25 15.19 2.42
CA GLN A 147 -3.68 14.90 2.44
C GLN A 147 -4.23 14.62 1.03
N GLU A 148 -3.77 15.34 0.01
CA GLU A 148 -4.10 15.03 -1.39
C GLU A 148 -3.51 13.68 -1.83
N TYR A 149 -2.31 13.32 -1.37
CA TYR A 149 -1.76 11.98 -1.57
C TYR A 149 -2.59 10.88 -0.89
N LEU A 150 -3.04 11.10 0.34
CA LEU A 150 -3.94 10.17 1.03
C LEU A 150 -5.25 10.00 0.25
N MET A 151 -5.90 11.10 -0.12
CA MET A 151 -7.18 11.07 -0.83
C MET A 151 -7.04 10.47 -2.22
N SER A 152 -6.00 10.82 -2.97
CA SER A 152 -5.75 10.22 -4.29
C SER A 152 -5.49 8.72 -4.19
N GLY A 153 -4.75 8.25 -3.18
CA GLY A 153 -4.55 6.83 -2.91
C GLY A 153 -5.87 6.10 -2.60
N VAL A 154 -6.75 6.69 -1.79
CA VAL A 154 -8.07 6.13 -1.49
C VAL A 154 -8.96 6.10 -2.73
N GLY A 155 -9.12 7.24 -3.42
CA GLY A 155 -9.95 7.37 -4.61
C GLY A 155 -9.50 6.47 -5.76
N ALA A 156 -8.18 6.36 -6.00
CA ALA A 156 -7.62 5.44 -6.98
C ALA A 156 -7.93 3.98 -6.65
N CYS A 157 -7.88 3.61 -5.37
CA CYS A 157 -8.17 2.25 -4.93
C CYS A 157 -9.65 1.87 -5.13
N ILE A 158 -10.57 2.81 -4.86
CA ILE A 158 -12.00 2.66 -5.18
C ILE A 158 -12.20 2.54 -6.69
N MET A 159 -11.55 3.40 -7.49
CA MET A 159 -11.65 3.36 -8.94
C MET A 159 -11.15 2.02 -9.53
N VAL A 160 -10.03 1.49 -9.04
CA VAL A 160 -9.54 0.14 -9.43
C VAL A 160 -10.58 -0.93 -9.11
N GLY A 161 -11.18 -0.88 -7.92
CA GLY A 161 -12.26 -1.78 -7.54
C GLY A 161 -13.45 -1.70 -8.49
N PHE A 162 -13.83 -0.49 -8.91
CA PHE A 162 -14.93 -0.27 -9.85
C PHE A 162 -14.62 -0.87 -11.23
N VAL A 163 -13.44 -0.58 -11.79
CA VAL A 163 -13.02 -1.09 -13.12
C VAL A 163 -12.99 -2.62 -13.14
N VAL A 164 -12.43 -3.25 -12.10
CA VAL A 164 -12.34 -4.71 -12.00
C VAL A 164 -13.74 -5.34 -11.87
N ASN A 165 -14.61 -4.79 -11.03
CA ASN A 165 -15.96 -5.33 -10.87
C ASN A 165 -16.83 -5.10 -12.12
N ALA A 166 -16.70 -3.96 -12.80
CA ALA A 166 -17.34 -3.73 -14.09
C ALA A 166 -16.90 -4.78 -15.12
N ALA A 167 -15.60 -5.09 -15.19
CA ALA A 167 -15.09 -6.12 -16.08
C ALA A 167 -15.63 -7.52 -15.74
N ILE A 168 -15.74 -7.87 -14.45
CA ILE A 168 -16.33 -9.15 -14.01
C ILE A 168 -17.81 -9.25 -14.39
N GLU A 169 -18.58 -8.17 -14.24
CA GLU A 169 -20.00 -8.11 -14.56
C GLU A 169 -20.26 -7.89 -16.08
N GLY A 170 -19.21 -7.91 -16.92
CA GLY A 170 -19.34 -7.78 -18.37
C GLY A 170 -19.69 -6.37 -18.87
N VAL A 171 -19.53 -5.34 -18.03
CA VAL A 171 -19.85 -3.95 -18.34
C VAL A 171 -18.63 -3.23 -18.92
N ALA A 172 -18.75 -2.78 -20.18
CA ALA A 172 -17.77 -1.92 -20.81
C ALA A 172 -17.92 -0.46 -20.32
N LEU A 173 -16.80 0.15 -19.93
CA LEU A 173 -16.76 1.54 -19.46
C LEU A 173 -16.28 2.46 -20.58
N GLU A 174 -17.01 3.56 -20.81
CA GLU A 174 -16.59 4.62 -21.74
C GLU A 174 -15.82 5.73 -21.00
N LYS A 175 -16.31 6.11 -19.81
CA LYS A 175 -15.68 7.12 -18.94
C LYS A 175 -15.89 6.74 -17.48
N LEU A 176 -14.89 7.03 -16.65
CA LEU A 176 -14.94 6.87 -15.21
C LEU A 176 -14.09 7.97 -14.54
N SER A 177 -14.65 8.65 -13.55
CA SER A 177 -13.89 9.54 -12.67
C SER A 177 -14.35 9.39 -11.23
N VAL A 178 -13.42 9.63 -10.29
CA VAL A 178 -13.68 9.67 -8.85
C VAL A 178 -13.19 11.00 -8.33
N ARG A 179 -14.07 11.79 -7.73
CA ARG A 179 -13.72 13.00 -7.00
C ARG A 179 -13.68 12.68 -5.51
N MET A 180 -12.64 13.15 -4.83
CA MET A 180 -12.48 13.01 -3.37
C MET A 180 -12.55 14.38 -2.71
N SER A 181 -13.15 14.46 -1.53
CA SER A 181 -13.12 15.64 -0.67
C SER A 181 -13.00 15.25 0.80
N GLY A 182 -12.46 16.15 1.61
CA GLY A 182 -12.31 15.96 3.05
C GLY A 182 -11.88 17.24 3.72
N ASN A 183 -11.88 17.26 5.05
CA ASN A 183 -11.47 18.41 5.85
C ASN A 183 -10.53 18.01 6.99
N LEU A 184 -9.72 18.97 7.44
CA LEU A 184 -8.77 18.81 8.53
C LEU A 184 -8.81 20.08 9.38
N ASP A 185 -8.98 19.95 10.70
CA ASP A 185 -8.81 21.06 11.63
C ASP A 185 -7.32 21.20 12.00
N LEU A 186 -6.67 22.22 11.44
CA LEU A 186 -5.25 22.48 11.68
C LEU A 186 -4.95 22.80 13.16
N ALA A 187 -5.95 23.20 13.96
CA ALA A 187 -5.76 23.41 15.39
C ALA A 187 -5.37 22.11 16.13
N GLY A 188 -5.80 20.95 15.61
CA GLY A 188 -5.40 19.64 16.13
C GLY A 188 -3.93 19.36 15.86
N PHE A 189 -3.48 19.52 14.60
CA PHE A 189 -2.07 19.36 14.23
C PHE A 189 -1.14 20.33 14.98
N LEU A 190 -1.56 21.58 15.15
CA LEU A 190 -0.81 22.62 15.85
C LEU A 190 -0.94 22.57 17.38
N ASN A 191 -1.72 21.61 17.91
CA ASN A 191 -1.96 21.44 19.34
C ASN A 191 -2.45 22.73 20.05
N LEU A 192 -3.38 23.45 19.42
CA LEU A 192 -3.88 24.74 19.91
C LEU A 192 -5.12 24.62 20.78
N ARG A 193 -5.92 23.56 20.60
CA ARG A 193 -7.20 23.38 21.29
C ARG A 193 -7.48 21.89 21.53
N PRO A 194 -7.94 21.49 22.72
CA PRO A 194 -8.13 20.07 23.08
C PRO A 194 -9.32 19.37 22.41
N ASP A 195 -10.27 20.12 21.84
CA ASP A 195 -11.44 19.58 21.12
C ASP A 195 -11.15 19.32 19.62
N ALA A 196 -10.05 19.85 19.07
CA ALA A 196 -9.71 19.72 17.67
C ALA A 196 -9.08 18.36 17.40
N GLU A 197 -9.70 17.58 16.50
CA GLU A 197 -9.14 16.29 16.11
C GLU A 197 -7.88 16.46 15.23
N ILE A 198 -6.86 15.61 15.46
CA ILE A 198 -5.65 15.57 14.64
C ILE A 198 -5.92 14.89 13.28
N LYS A 199 -6.85 13.92 13.24
CA LYS A 199 -7.22 13.21 12.00
C LYS A 199 -8.17 14.07 11.15
N MET A 200 -8.25 13.77 9.86
CA MET A 200 -9.29 14.34 9.00
C MET A 200 -10.68 13.94 9.51
N GLY A 201 -11.65 14.85 9.42
CA GLY A 201 -13.01 14.65 9.92
C GLY A 201 -13.84 13.65 9.12
N GLY A 202 -13.37 13.28 7.93
CA GLY A 202 -13.98 12.30 7.04
C GLY A 202 -13.55 12.52 5.60
N LEU A 203 -13.71 11.48 4.78
CA LEU A 203 -13.56 11.57 3.33
C LEU A 203 -14.91 11.29 2.66
N SER A 204 -15.22 12.05 1.62
CA SER A 204 -16.36 11.82 0.73
C SER A 204 -15.84 11.55 -0.68
N TYR A 205 -16.58 10.73 -1.43
CA TYR A 205 -16.25 10.44 -2.82
C TYR A 205 -17.48 10.50 -3.72
N GLU A 206 -17.26 10.86 -4.98
CA GLU A 206 -18.28 10.92 -6.03
C GLU A 206 -17.76 10.14 -7.25
N ILE A 207 -18.49 9.11 -7.67
CA ILE A 207 -18.16 8.32 -8.87
C ILE A 207 -19.02 8.83 -10.03
N ASN A 208 -18.39 9.28 -11.10
CA ASN A 208 -19.06 9.59 -12.36
C ASN A 208 -18.69 8.54 -13.41
N VAL A 209 -19.68 7.84 -13.95
CA VAL A 209 -19.48 6.75 -14.90
C VAL A 209 -20.35 6.92 -16.14
N THR A 210 -19.78 6.60 -17.31
CA THR A 210 -20.51 6.44 -18.56
C THR A 210 -20.34 5.00 -19.04
N ALA A 211 -21.44 4.24 -19.06
CA ALA A 211 -21.47 2.84 -19.48
C ALA A 211 -22.91 2.46 -19.89
N ASN A 212 -23.04 1.50 -20.80
CA ASN A 212 -24.34 0.93 -21.18
C ASN A 212 -24.67 -0.29 -20.31
N ALA A 213 -25.24 -0.07 -19.13
CA ALA A 213 -25.69 -1.12 -18.22
C ALA A 213 -26.88 -0.64 -17.37
N PRO A 214 -27.72 -1.55 -16.84
CA PRO A 214 -28.77 -1.19 -15.90
C PRO A 214 -28.22 -0.48 -14.65
N GLN A 215 -28.93 0.53 -14.15
CA GLN A 215 -28.53 1.28 -12.96
C GLN A 215 -28.24 0.37 -11.76
N ALA A 216 -29.09 -0.62 -11.51
CA ALA A 216 -28.90 -1.59 -10.42
C ALA A 216 -27.58 -2.37 -10.52
N THR A 217 -27.09 -2.63 -11.74
CA THR A 217 -25.78 -3.27 -11.95
C THR A 217 -24.65 -2.30 -11.59
N LEU A 218 -24.76 -1.02 -12.00
CA LEU A 218 -23.76 0.01 -11.69
C LEU A 218 -23.71 0.31 -10.18
N ASP A 219 -24.85 0.35 -9.50
CA ASP A 219 -24.95 0.55 -8.06
C ASP A 219 -24.24 -0.59 -7.31
N LYS A 220 -24.49 -1.84 -7.71
CA LYS A 220 -23.82 -3.02 -7.14
C LYS A 220 -22.31 -3.00 -7.39
N ILE A 221 -21.87 -2.54 -8.56
CA ILE A 221 -20.44 -2.36 -8.86
C ILE A 221 -19.84 -1.28 -7.95
N ALA A 222 -20.51 -0.15 -7.77
CA ALA A 222 -20.08 0.95 -6.92
C ALA A 222 -19.97 0.54 -5.44
N GLU A 223 -20.96 -0.21 -4.92
CA GLU A 223 -20.96 -0.75 -3.57
C GLU A 223 -19.74 -1.67 -3.35
N LYS A 224 -19.53 -2.64 -4.25
CA LYS A 224 -18.37 -3.53 -4.21
C LYS A 224 -17.05 -2.76 -4.31
N ALA A 225 -16.98 -1.75 -5.16
CA ALA A 225 -15.77 -0.95 -5.36
C ALA A 225 -15.31 -0.27 -4.06
N PHE A 226 -16.26 0.25 -3.27
CA PHE A 226 -15.96 0.82 -1.96
C PHE A 226 -15.68 -0.26 -0.91
N ALA A 227 -16.60 -1.22 -0.74
CA ALA A 227 -16.54 -2.22 0.33
C ALA A 227 -15.30 -3.11 0.25
N PHE A 228 -14.79 -3.38 -0.95
CA PHE A 228 -13.60 -4.20 -1.17
C PHE A 228 -12.34 -3.38 -1.50
N SER A 229 -12.35 -2.06 -1.31
CA SER A 229 -11.15 -1.22 -1.48
C SER A 229 -10.26 -1.30 -0.23
N PRO A 230 -9.03 -1.84 -0.32
CA PRO A 230 -8.13 -1.89 0.83
C PRO A 230 -7.84 -0.51 1.44
N ASN A 231 -7.64 0.52 0.62
CA ASN A 231 -7.35 1.87 1.12
C ASN A 231 -8.57 2.50 1.79
N ALA A 232 -9.77 2.33 1.23
CA ALA A 232 -10.99 2.84 1.86
C ALA A 232 -11.22 2.18 3.22
N MET A 233 -11.13 0.83 3.29
CA MET A 233 -11.30 0.09 4.55
C MET A 233 -10.20 0.43 5.57
N THR A 234 -8.98 0.69 5.11
CA THR A 234 -7.88 1.15 5.99
C THR A 234 -8.22 2.49 6.65
N VAL A 235 -8.78 3.44 5.91
CA VAL A 235 -9.18 4.75 6.46
C VAL A 235 -10.41 4.63 7.37
N VAL A 236 -11.41 3.83 6.98
CA VAL A 236 -12.64 3.65 7.75
C VAL A 236 -12.37 3.00 9.11
N HIS A 237 -11.51 1.99 9.16
CA HIS A 237 -11.29 1.22 10.38
C HIS A 237 -10.07 1.69 11.18
N GLY A 238 -9.13 2.39 10.54
CA GLY A 238 -7.85 2.73 11.13
C GLY A 238 -6.97 1.49 11.30
N ILE A 239 -5.68 1.63 11.04
CA ILE A 239 -4.70 0.57 11.27
C ILE A 239 -3.61 1.05 12.24
N PRO A 240 -2.95 0.15 12.99
CA PRO A 240 -1.87 0.54 13.88
C PRO A 240 -0.70 1.13 13.09
N VAL A 241 -0.18 2.26 13.57
CA VAL A 241 1.06 2.87 13.08
C VAL A 241 2.07 2.90 14.22
N SER A 242 3.25 2.35 14.00
CA SER A 242 4.35 2.32 14.98
C SER A 242 5.65 2.78 14.32
N GLY A 243 6.49 3.49 15.08
CA GLY A 243 7.73 4.06 14.56
C GLY A 243 8.93 3.83 15.46
N LYS A 244 10.12 4.03 14.89
CA LYS A 244 11.41 4.09 15.59
C LYS A 244 12.20 5.27 15.05
N MET A 245 12.88 5.99 15.93
CA MET A 245 13.83 7.04 15.56
C MET A 245 15.27 6.55 15.78
N THR A 246 16.16 6.83 14.83
CA THR A 246 17.60 6.63 14.96
C THR A 246 18.28 7.97 14.75
N VAL A 247 19.19 8.35 15.63
CA VAL A 247 19.94 9.62 15.54
C VAL A 247 21.39 9.33 15.17
N VAL A 248 21.84 9.92 14.06
CA VAL A 248 23.26 9.96 13.70
C VAL A 248 23.75 11.38 13.93
N ARG A 249 24.71 11.56 14.85
CA ARG A 249 25.31 12.87 15.13
C ARG A 249 26.49 13.10 14.18
N PRO A 250 26.65 14.31 13.63
CA PRO A 250 27.87 14.65 12.88
C PRO A 250 29.10 14.46 13.76
N VAL A 251 30.19 13.94 13.19
CA VAL A 251 31.50 14.01 13.83
C VAL A 251 31.89 15.48 13.83
N THR A 252 31.97 16.07 15.01
CA THR A 252 32.57 17.40 15.17
C THR A 252 34.06 17.17 15.33
N ASP A 253 34.85 17.56 14.33
CA ASP A 253 36.28 17.71 14.53
C ASP A 253 36.44 18.81 15.59
N ALA A 254 36.87 18.43 16.79
CA ALA A 254 37.22 19.38 17.83
C ALA A 254 38.41 20.20 17.33
N VAL A 255 38.13 21.37 16.75
CA VAL A 255 39.13 22.41 16.58
C VAL A 255 39.50 22.82 18.00
N GLY A 256 40.60 22.27 18.49
CA GLY A 256 41.17 22.61 19.78
C GLY A 256 41.45 24.10 19.82
N VAL A 257 40.66 24.81 20.62
CA VAL A 257 41.05 26.12 21.13
C VAL A 257 42.17 25.84 22.14
N LYS A 258 43.41 26.07 21.71
CA LYS A 258 44.53 26.32 22.62
C LYS A 258 44.53 27.80 22.99
#